data_AF-A0AAN4WPH9-F1
#
_entry.id   AF-A0AAN4WPH9-F1
#
_cell.length_a   1.000
_cell.length_b   1.000
_cell.length_c   1.000
_cell.angle_alpha   90.00
_cell.angle_beta   90.00
_cell.angle_gamma   90.00
#
_symmetry.space_group_name_H-M   'P 1'
#
loop_
_entity.id
_entity.type
_entity.pdbx_description
1 polymer ?
#
loop_
_entity_poly.entity_id
_entity_poly.type
_entity_poly.pdbx_seq_one_letter_code
_entity_poly.pdbx_strand_id
1 'polypeptide(L)'
;MPTTPRRRFDLIAFDWDGTLYDSTAIIVRCIQDSVRDVGGTVPTDQAAAWVIGMGLMQALTHAAPDVPPEKHAELGNRYRYHYLKHQDDLSLFSGVLPMLEDLRARGHLLAVATGKSRRGLDEVLHTVALRGMFDGSRTADETAGKPHPLMLQELMAEFDVAPERVLMIGDTTHDLQMALSAGCSSVGVSYGAHEPGEFESLQPLAVMHSVPELHTWLLRHA
;
A
#
# COMPACT_ATOMS: atom_id res chain seq x y z
N MET A 1 -22.75 -3.09 32.38
CA MET A 1 -22.17 -3.32 31.03
C MET A 1 -20.66 -3.32 31.20
N PRO A 2 -19.93 -4.40 30.89
CA PRO A 2 -18.48 -4.32 30.88
C PRO A 2 -18.10 -3.37 29.74
N THR A 3 -17.51 -2.23 30.09
CA THR A 3 -16.95 -1.29 29.13
C THR A 3 -15.76 -1.97 28.47
N THR A 4 -15.93 -2.44 27.23
CA THR A 4 -14.82 -2.84 26.39
C THR A 4 -13.79 -1.71 26.41
N PRO A 5 -12.50 -1.96 26.68
CA PRO A 5 -11.48 -0.93 26.64
C PRO A 5 -11.60 -0.16 25.34
N ARG A 6 -11.66 1.17 25.42
CA ARG A 6 -11.82 2.02 24.23
C ARG A 6 -10.51 1.96 23.45
N ARG A 7 -10.50 1.18 22.36
CA ARG A 7 -9.41 1.11 21.38
C ARG A 7 -9.02 2.49 20.88
N ARG A 8 -7.75 2.71 20.54
CA ARG A 8 -7.28 4.01 20.03
C ARG A 8 -7.81 4.22 18.61
N PHE A 9 -7.66 3.22 17.76
CA PHE A 9 -8.07 3.27 16.36
C PHE A 9 -9.30 2.39 16.10
N ASP A 10 -10.31 2.95 15.44
CA ASP A 10 -11.46 2.16 14.96
C ASP A 10 -11.20 1.55 13.59
N LEU A 11 -10.51 2.29 12.71
CA LEU A 11 -10.18 1.90 11.35
C LEU A 11 -8.68 1.83 11.16
N ILE A 12 -8.20 0.71 10.64
CA ILE A 12 -6.79 0.51 10.25
C ILE A 12 -6.76 0.29 8.75
N ALA A 13 -6.18 1.25 8.03
CA ALA A 13 -5.96 1.20 6.60
C ALA A 13 -4.53 0.71 6.32
N PHE A 14 -4.41 -0.27 5.43
CA PHE A 14 -3.12 -0.83 5.00
C PHE A 14 -2.85 -0.47 3.55
N ASP A 15 -1.61 -0.14 3.21
CA ASP A 15 -1.13 -0.35 1.86
C ASP A 15 -1.02 -1.85 1.53
N TRP A 16 -0.88 -2.16 0.26
CA TRP A 16 -0.83 -3.50 -0.29
C TRP A 16 0.60 -3.94 -0.60
N ASP A 17 1.16 -3.40 -1.69
CA ASP A 17 2.45 -3.77 -2.26
C ASP A 17 3.58 -3.22 -1.39
N GLY A 18 4.42 -4.09 -0.82
CA GLY A 18 5.50 -3.70 0.09
C GLY A 18 5.10 -3.61 1.57
N THR A 19 3.79 -3.66 1.87
CA THR A 19 3.26 -3.62 3.24
C THR A 19 2.61 -4.93 3.69
N LEU A 20 1.65 -5.44 2.92
CA LEU A 20 0.99 -6.74 3.16
C LEU A 20 1.53 -7.84 2.24
N TYR A 21 1.85 -7.47 0.99
CA TYR A 21 2.38 -8.37 -0.03
C TYR A 21 3.88 -8.15 -0.25
N ASP A 22 4.63 -9.24 -0.33
CA ASP A 22 6.04 -9.24 -0.71
C ASP A 22 6.17 -9.11 -2.24
N SER A 23 6.02 -7.87 -2.73
CA SER A 23 5.92 -7.59 -4.17
C SER A 23 6.94 -6.58 -4.70
N THR A 24 7.65 -5.86 -3.82
CA THR A 24 8.55 -4.75 -4.17
C THR A 24 9.57 -5.12 -5.23
N ALA A 25 10.34 -6.19 -5.01
CA ALA A 25 11.40 -6.60 -5.93
C ALA A 25 10.85 -7.04 -7.31
N ILE A 26 9.67 -7.65 -7.33
CA ILE A 26 9.00 -8.05 -8.57
C ILE A 26 8.50 -6.81 -9.33
N ILE A 27 7.89 -5.85 -8.63
CA ILE A 27 7.40 -4.60 -9.23
C ILE A 27 8.56 -3.81 -9.84
N VAL A 28 9.68 -3.69 -9.13
CA VAL A 28 10.92 -3.04 -9.64
C VAL A 28 11.34 -3.68 -10.96
N ARG A 29 11.45 -5.01 -11.02
CA ARG A 29 11.82 -5.73 -12.25
C ARG A 29 10.81 -5.53 -13.37
N CYS A 30 9.51 -5.59 -13.06
CA CYS A 30 8.45 -5.38 -14.05
C CYS A 30 8.50 -3.97 -14.66
N ILE A 31 8.78 -2.94 -13.84
CA ILE A 31 8.98 -1.57 -14.31
C ILE A 31 10.21 -1.55 -15.24
N GLN A 32 11.37 -2.01 -14.77
CA GLN A 32 12.61 -2.00 -15.53
C GLN A 32 12.50 -2.73 -16.88
N ASP A 33 11.89 -3.92 -16.90
CA ASP A 33 11.71 -4.70 -18.13
C ASP A 33 10.69 -4.03 -19.07
N SER A 34 9.63 -3.42 -18.53
CA SER A 34 8.66 -2.68 -19.35
C SER A 34 9.28 -1.45 -20.02
N VAL A 35 10.15 -0.73 -19.31
CA VAL A 35 10.89 0.43 -19.85
C VAL A 35 11.88 -0.02 -20.92
N ARG A 36 12.58 -1.13 -20.68
CA ARG A 36 13.50 -1.73 -21.66
C ARG A 36 12.79 -2.09 -22.96
N ASP A 37 11.60 -2.70 -22.87
CA ASP A 37 10.84 -3.15 -24.03
C ASP A 37 10.42 -1.99 -24.96
N VAL A 38 10.08 -0.83 -24.39
CA VAL A 38 9.69 0.36 -25.17
C VAL A 38 10.88 1.21 -25.61
N GLY A 39 12.10 0.81 -25.24
CA GLY A 39 13.35 1.48 -25.60
C GLY A 39 13.66 2.72 -24.78
N GLY A 40 13.12 2.83 -23.56
CA GLY A 40 13.45 3.89 -22.61
C GLY A 40 14.72 3.58 -21.79
N THR A 41 15.16 4.57 -21.03
CA THR A 41 16.28 4.44 -20.09
C THR A 41 15.83 3.67 -18.87
N VAL A 42 16.36 2.47 -18.67
CA VAL A 42 15.97 1.60 -17.55
C VAL A 42 16.29 2.29 -16.21
N PRO A 43 15.31 2.49 -15.32
CA PRO A 43 15.55 3.11 -14.02
C PRO A 43 16.39 2.22 -13.12
N THR A 44 17.11 2.84 -12.18
CA THR A 44 17.77 2.11 -11.09
C THR A 44 16.73 1.44 -10.19
N ASP A 45 17.15 0.45 -9.40
CA ASP A 45 16.28 -0.23 -8.43
C ASP A 45 15.63 0.79 -7.48
N GLN A 46 16.41 1.78 -7.01
CA GLN A 46 15.92 2.85 -6.14
C GLN A 46 14.85 3.70 -6.84
N ALA A 47 15.07 4.12 -8.10
CA ALA A 47 14.11 4.94 -8.84
C ALA A 47 12.82 4.17 -9.16
N ALA A 48 12.93 2.88 -9.48
CA ALA A 48 11.77 2.01 -9.73
C ALA A 48 11.01 1.68 -8.44
N ALA A 49 11.69 1.51 -7.31
CA ALA A 49 11.06 1.26 -6.01
C ALA A 49 10.34 2.51 -5.50
N TRP A 50 10.92 3.70 -5.71
CA TRP A 50 10.36 4.96 -5.22
C TRP A 50 8.94 5.25 -5.74
N VAL A 51 8.61 4.80 -6.96
CA VAL A 51 7.29 5.02 -7.56
C VAL A 51 6.22 4.02 -7.11
N ILE A 52 6.59 3.02 -6.30
CA ILE A 52 5.64 2.07 -5.71
C ILE A 52 4.69 2.83 -4.77
N GLY A 53 3.42 2.44 -4.75
CA GLY A 53 2.35 3.15 -4.03
C GLY A 53 1.63 4.23 -4.85
N MET A 54 2.22 4.70 -5.95
CA MET A 54 1.59 5.64 -6.89
C MET A 54 0.62 4.91 -7.85
N GLY A 55 -0.27 5.67 -8.50
CA GLY A 55 -1.11 5.11 -9.57
C GLY A 55 -0.26 4.70 -10.78
N LEU A 56 -0.58 3.57 -11.41
CA LEU A 56 0.29 2.91 -12.40
C LEU A 56 0.84 3.85 -13.49
N MET A 57 -0.02 4.65 -14.13
CA MET A 57 0.45 5.55 -15.20
C MET A 57 1.38 6.64 -14.67
N GLN A 58 1.08 7.21 -13.51
CA GLN A 58 1.93 8.19 -12.86
C GLN A 58 3.29 7.57 -12.49
N ALA A 59 3.27 6.36 -11.93
CA ALA A 59 4.47 5.61 -11.57
C ALA A 59 5.38 5.36 -12.78
N LEU A 60 4.81 4.83 -13.87
CA LEU A 60 5.57 4.51 -15.09
C LEU A 60 6.14 5.77 -15.75
N THR A 61 5.37 6.85 -15.84
CA THR A 61 5.86 8.12 -16.42
C THR A 61 6.95 8.77 -15.58
N HIS A 62 6.90 8.62 -14.25
CA HIS A 62 7.94 9.12 -13.37
C HIS A 62 9.21 8.27 -13.46
N ALA A 63 9.08 6.95 -13.50
CA ALA A 63 10.20 6.02 -13.58
C ALA A 63 10.89 6.02 -14.96
N ALA A 64 10.19 6.46 -16.01
CA ALA A 64 10.68 6.47 -17.39
C ALA A 64 10.39 7.80 -18.09
N PRO A 65 11.00 8.91 -17.62
CA PRO A 65 10.67 10.26 -18.10
C PRO A 65 11.10 10.52 -19.55
N ASP A 66 11.99 9.70 -20.10
CA ASP A 66 12.45 9.77 -21.48
C ASP A 66 11.56 8.98 -22.46
N VAL A 67 10.63 8.16 -21.96
CA VAL A 67 9.65 7.45 -22.80
C VAL A 67 8.60 8.46 -23.31
N PRO A 68 8.48 8.64 -24.63
CA PRO A 68 7.61 9.65 -25.18
C PRO A 68 6.12 9.27 -25.01
N PRO A 69 5.19 10.26 -24.92
CA PRO A 69 3.78 10.02 -24.60
C PRO A 69 3.07 9.00 -25.49
N GLU A 70 3.42 8.93 -26.78
CA GLU A 70 2.86 7.96 -27.72
C GLU A 70 3.15 6.49 -27.36
N LYS A 71 4.18 6.24 -26.54
CA LYS A 71 4.55 4.90 -26.05
C LYS A 71 3.98 4.58 -24.67
N HIS A 72 3.31 5.51 -23.98
CA HIS A 72 2.82 5.28 -22.61
C HIS A 72 1.80 4.14 -22.53
N ALA A 73 0.92 4.01 -23.52
CA ALA A 73 -0.02 2.90 -23.60
C ALA A 73 0.70 1.55 -23.75
N GLU A 74 1.76 1.51 -24.58
CA GLU A 74 2.59 0.31 -24.74
C GLU A 74 3.34 -0.02 -23.45
N LEU A 75 3.96 0.98 -22.80
CA LEU A 75 4.67 0.83 -21.53
C LEU A 75 3.76 0.22 -20.45
N GLY A 76 2.54 0.73 -20.30
CA GLY A 76 1.55 0.17 -19.38
C GLY A 76 1.14 -1.27 -19.72
N ASN A 77 1.08 -1.64 -21.01
CA ASN A 77 0.81 -3.01 -21.43
C ASN A 77 1.99 -3.94 -21.16
N ARG A 78 3.24 -3.48 -21.38
CA ARG A 78 4.45 -4.24 -21.08
C ARG A 78 4.62 -4.47 -19.58
N TYR A 79 4.31 -3.48 -18.75
CA TYR A 79 4.27 -3.66 -17.30
C TYR A 79 3.29 -4.77 -16.90
N ARG A 80 2.04 -4.70 -17.37
CA ARG A 80 1.02 -5.74 -17.06
C ARG A 80 1.45 -7.12 -17.55
N TYR A 81 2.07 -7.19 -18.73
CA TYR A 81 2.61 -8.44 -19.28
C TYR A 81 3.67 -9.07 -18.38
N HIS A 82 4.63 -8.28 -17.88
CA HIS A 82 5.65 -8.80 -16.96
C HIS A 82 5.09 -9.12 -15.58
N TYR A 83 4.20 -8.29 -15.05
CA TYR A 83 3.56 -8.53 -13.76
C TYR A 83 2.77 -9.85 -13.74
N LEU A 84 1.99 -10.13 -14.80
CA LEU A 84 1.21 -11.37 -14.92
C LEU A 84 2.08 -12.64 -14.96
N LYS A 85 3.34 -12.56 -15.42
CA LYS A 85 4.25 -13.71 -15.39
C LYS A 85 4.71 -14.08 -13.99
N HIS A 86 4.69 -13.12 -13.08
CA HIS A 86 5.16 -13.27 -11.70
C HIS A 86 4.00 -13.29 -10.70
N GLN A 87 2.75 -13.31 -11.16
CA GLN A 87 1.59 -13.25 -10.27
C GLN A 87 1.58 -14.40 -9.25
N ASP A 88 2.07 -15.58 -9.64
CA ASP A 88 2.11 -16.79 -8.81
C ASP A 88 3.34 -16.80 -7.87
N ASP A 89 4.31 -15.90 -8.09
CA ASP A 89 5.48 -15.71 -7.23
C ASP A 89 5.15 -14.78 -6.04
N LEU A 90 4.04 -14.04 -6.12
CA LEU A 90 3.62 -13.06 -5.13
C LEU A 90 2.87 -13.71 -3.98
N SER A 91 3.24 -13.33 -2.76
CA SER A 91 2.59 -13.83 -1.55
C SER A 91 2.49 -12.75 -0.49
N LEU A 92 1.61 -12.97 0.49
CA LEU A 92 1.60 -12.18 1.71
C LEU A 92 2.92 -12.36 2.46
N PHE A 93 3.40 -11.31 3.10
CA PHE A 93 4.49 -11.46 4.05
C PHE A 93 4.10 -12.45 5.17
N SER A 94 5.08 -13.23 5.61
CA SER A 94 4.88 -14.19 6.71
C SER A 94 4.37 -13.48 7.96
N GLY A 95 3.25 -13.96 8.51
CA GLY A 95 2.62 -13.41 9.71
C GLY A 95 1.50 -12.39 9.47
N VAL A 96 1.25 -11.98 8.21
CA VAL A 96 0.19 -11.01 7.90
C VAL A 96 -1.20 -11.56 8.22
N LEU A 97 -1.53 -12.80 7.82
CA LEU A 97 -2.85 -13.38 8.10
C LEU A 97 -3.18 -13.44 9.60
N PRO A 98 -2.32 -14.01 10.47
CA PRO A 98 -2.56 -13.97 11.92
C PRO A 98 -2.72 -12.55 12.48
N MET A 99 -1.94 -11.59 11.98
CA MET A 99 -2.04 -10.19 12.40
C MET A 99 -3.42 -9.61 12.04
N LEU A 100 -3.89 -9.80 10.81
CA LEU A 100 -5.19 -9.30 10.39
C LEU A 100 -6.33 -9.98 11.18
N GLU A 101 -6.25 -11.29 11.39
CA GLU A 101 -7.23 -12.05 12.18
C GLU A 101 -7.33 -11.53 13.62
N ASP A 102 -6.21 -11.29 14.29
CA ASP A 102 -6.18 -10.76 15.66
C ASP A 102 -6.77 -9.34 15.74
N LEU A 103 -6.51 -8.49 14.74
CA LEU A 103 -7.10 -7.15 14.68
C LEU A 103 -8.62 -7.22 14.51
N ARG A 104 -9.13 -8.12 13.66
CA ARG A 104 -10.57 -8.33 13.51
C ARG A 104 -11.22 -8.90 14.76
N ALA A 105 -10.56 -9.84 15.44
CA ALA A 105 -11.03 -10.38 16.71
C ALA A 105 -11.13 -9.30 17.81
N ARG A 106 -10.32 -8.24 17.72
CA ARG A 106 -10.38 -7.02 18.56
C ARG A 106 -11.39 -5.99 18.05
N GLY A 107 -12.06 -6.28 16.94
CA GLY A 107 -13.17 -5.54 16.37
C GLY A 107 -12.76 -4.36 15.48
N HIS A 108 -11.49 -4.20 15.12
CA HIS A 108 -11.06 -3.12 14.23
C HIS A 108 -11.71 -3.30 12.85
N LEU A 109 -12.08 -2.19 12.23
CA LEU A 109 -12.37 -2.14 10.81
C LEU A 109 -11.04 -2.18 10.07
N LEU A 110 -10.93 -3.07 9.09
CA LEU A 110 -9.73 -3.20 8.26
C LEU A 110 -10.03 -2.71 6.85
N ALA A 111 -9.19 -1.83 6.32
CA ALA A 111 -9.32 -1.37 4.94
C ALA A 111 -8.00 -1.42 4.17
N VAL A 112 -8.10 -1.39 2.85
CA VAL A 112 -6.95 -1.25 1.95
C VAL A 112 -6.97 0.13 1.29
N ALA A 113 -5.84 0.83 1.27
CA ALA A 113 -5.64 2.07 0.51
C ALA A 113 -4.37 1.93 -0.34
N THR A 114 -4.53 1.66 -1.65
CA THR A 114 -3.42 1.20 -2.50
C THR A 114 -3.33 1.90 -3.86
N GLY A 115 -2.10 2.03 -4.37
CA GLY A 115 -1.82 2.48 -5.75
C GLY A 115 -2.16 1.45 -6.82
N LYS A 116 -2.40 0.18 -6.43
CA LYS A 116 -2.78 -0.91 -7.32
C LYS A 116 -4.15 -0.64 -7.97
N SER A 117 -4.34 -1.12 -9.21
CA SER A 117 -5.63 -1.05 -9.89
C SER A 117 -6.71 -1.86 -9.17
N ARG A 118 -7.99 -1.44 -9.26
CA ARG A 118 -9.15 -2.16 -8.71
C ARG A 118 -9.17 -3.62 -9.11
N ARG A 119 -9.07 -3.90 -10.42
CA ARG A 119 -9.05 -5.26 -10.95
C ARG A 119 -7.97 -6.12 -10.29
N GLY A 120 -6.74 -5.61 -10.22
CA GLY A 120 -5.61 -6.34 -9.64
C GLY A 120 -5.76 -6.57 -8.13
N LEU A 121 -6.40 -5.66 -7.40
CA LEU A 121 -6.69 -5.86 -5.98
C LEU A 121 -7.78 -6.94 -5.80
N ASP A 122 -8.86 -6.86 -6.58
CA ASP A 122 -9.96 -7.81 -6.50
C ASP A 122 -9.52 -9.24 -6.79
N GLU A 123 -8.65 -9.46 -7.79
CA GLU A 123 -8.10 -10.79 -8.11
C GLU A 123 -7.50 -11.49 -6.87
N VAL A 124 -6.89 -10.71 -5.96
CA VAL A 124 -6.24 -11.22 -4.75
C VAL A 124 -7.19 -11.26 -3.55
N LEU A 125 -8.08 -10.28 -3.39
CA LEU A 125 -9.06 -10.25 -2.30
C LEU A 125 -10.09 -11.39 -2.37
N HIS A 126 -10.32 -11.97 -3.56
CA HIS A 126 -11.20 -13.12 -3.74
C HIS A 126 -10.56 -14.46 -3.40
N THR A 127 -9.27 -14.48 -3.04
CA THR A 127 -8.62 -15.70 -2.53
C THR A 127 -9.26 -16.15 -1.22
N VAL A 128 -9.28 -17.46 -0.98
CA VAL A 128 -9.93 -18.05 0.21
C VAL A 128 -9.40 -17.44 1.51
N ALA A 129 -8.11 -17.12 1.57
CA ALA A 129 -7.45 -16.60 2.77
C ALA A 129 -7.85 -15.16 3.12
N LEU A 130 -8.21 -14.33 2.12
CA LEU A 130 -8.48 -12.90 2.31
C LEU A 130 -9.96 -12.55 2.14
N ARG A 131 -10.78 -13.52 1.74
CA ARG A 131 -12.20 -13.30 1.49
C ARG A 131 -12.90 -12.78 2.75
N GLY A 132 -13.41 -11.55 2.64
CA GLY A 132 -14.11 -10.88 3.73
C GLY A 132 -13.19 -10.39 4.85
N MET A 133 -11.87 -10.40 4.69
CA MET A 133 -10.90 -9.90 5.67
C MET A 133 -10.97 -8.38 5.84
N PHE A 134 -11.21 -7.66 4.75
CA PHE A 134 -11.30 -6.20 4.75
C PHE A 134 -12.75 -5.75 4.63
N ASP A 135 -13.10 -4.72 5.39
CA ASP A 135 -14.42 -4.11 5.43
C ASP A 135 -14.59 -3.07 4.30
N GLY A 136 -13.49 -2.50 3.79
CA GLY A 136 -13.50 -1.58 2.65
C GLY A 136 -12.16 -1.47 1.93
N SER A 137 -12.15 -0.84 0.75
CA SER A 137 -10.90 -0.53 0.05
C SER A 137 -11.03 0.68 -0.87
N ARG A 138 -9.91 1.35 -1.15
CA ARG A 138 -9.76 2.37 -2.18
C ARG A 138 -8.51 2.11 -3.01
N THR A 139 -8.64 2.32 -4.32
CA THR A 139 -7.57 2.18 -5.29
C THR A 139 -7.34 3.46 -6.06
N ALA A 140 -6.16 3.58 -6.67
CA ALA A 140 -5.84 4.73 -7.53
C ALA A 140 -6.73 4.86 -8.78
N ASP A 141 -7.51 3.83 -9.14
CA ASP A 141 -8.47 3.90 -10.25
C ASP A 141 -9.77 4.61 -9.85
N GLU A 142 -10.07 4.67 -8.56
CA GLU A 142 -11.34 5.17 -8.01
C GLU A 142 -11.20 6.55 -7.37
N THR A 143 -9.97 6.92 -6.99
CA THR A 143 -9.67 8.16 -6.25
C THR A 143 -8.47 8.88 -6.88
N ALA A 144 -8.14 10.05 -6.33
CA ALA A 144 -6.79 10.60 -6.50
C ALA A 144 -5.76 9.65 -5.86
N GLY A 145 -4.66 9.39 -6.57
CA GLY A 145 -3.56 8.55 -6.11
C GLY A 145 -2.78 9.17 -4.95
N LYS A 146 -2.01 8.34 -4.24
CA LYS A 146 -1.09 8.80 -3.19
C LYS A 146 -0.08 9.82 -3.77
N PRO A 147 0.30 10.86 -3.01
CA PRO A 147 0.03 11.10 -1.59
C PRO A 147 -1.28 11.88 -1.31
N HIS A 148 -2.21 12.00 -2.26
CA HIS A 148 -3.45 12.74 -2.03
C HIS A 148 -4.31 12.03 -0.96
N PRO A 149 -4.92 12.76 0.01
CA PRO A 149 -5.63 12.15 1.14
C PRO A 149 -6.98 11.50 0.80
N LEU A 150 -7.37 11.43 -0.49
CA LEU A 150 -8.77 11.14 -0.86
C LEU A 150 -9.17 9.70 -0.50
N MET A 151 -8.26 8.73 -0.66
CA MET A 151 -8.51 7.33 -0.28
C MET A 151 -8.92 7.24 1.20
N LEU A 152 -8.18 7.90 2.08
CA LEU A 152 -8.44 7.86 3.52
C LEU A 152 -9.69 8.67 3.89
N GLN A 153 -9.92 9.82 3.26
CA GLN A 153 -11.11 10.64 3.49
C GLN A 153 -12.40 9.90 3.10
N GLU A 154 -12.39 9.17 1.98
CA GLU A 154 -13.55 8.38 1.57
C GLU A 154 -13.79 7.17 2.46
N LEU A 155 -12.73 6.49 2.92
CA LEU A 155 -12.85 5.41 3.90
C LEU A 155 -13.39 5.92 5.24
N MET A 156 -12.91 7.07 5.72
CA MET A 156 -13.43 7.74 6.92
C MET A 156 -14.91 8.05 6.78
N ALA A 157 -15.33 8.59 5.63
CA ALA A 157 -16.73 8.91 5.36
C ALA A 157 -17.61 7.65 5.25
N GLU A 158 -17.12 6.58 4.62
CA GLU A 158 -17.84 5.31 4.48
C GLU A 158 -18.12 4.66 5.84
N PHE A 159 -17.15 4.70 6.76
CA PHE A 159 -17.26 4.04 8.07
C PHE A 159 -17.67 4.96 9.21
N ASP A 160 -17.92 6.25 8.94
CA ASP A 160 -18.21 7.28 9.94
C ASP A 160 -17.14 7.33 11.06
N VAL A 161 -15.86 7.33 10.66
CA VAL A 161 -14.71 7.36 11.56
C VAL A 161 -13.95 8.67 11.43
N ALA A 162 -13.76 9.36 12.56
CA ALA A 162 -12.98 10.60 12.61
C ALA A 162 -11.47 10.35 12.36
N PRO A 163 -10.74 11.30 11.75
CA PRO A 163 -9.32 11.14 11.39
C PRO A 163 -8.41 10.68 12.53
N GLU A 164 -8.65 11.15 13.75
CA GLU A 164 -7.84 10.81 14.93
C GLU A 164 -7.97 9.33 15.35
N ARG A 165 -8.99 8.65 14.82
CA ARG A 165 -9.29 7.23 15.07
C ARG A 165 -8.92 6.33 13.89
N VAL A 166 -8.23 6.87 12.90
CA VAL A 166 -7.68 6.12 11.76
C VAL A 166 -6.17 5.97 11.90
N LEU A 167 -5.68 4.77 11.58
CA LEU A 167 -4.27 4.47 11.44
C LEU A 167 -3.99 4.03 10.00
N MET A 168 -3.09 4.72 9.30
CA MET A 168 -2.54 4.28 8.03
C MET A 168 -1.24 3.51 8.25
N ILE A 169 -1.08 2.35 7.62
CA ILE A 169 0.15 1.56 7.64
C ILE A 169 0.65 1.41 6.21
N GLY A 170 1.90 1.82 5.96
CA GLY A 170 2.50 1.79 4.63
C GLY A 170 4.01 1.77 4.65
N ASP A 171 4.60 1.38 3.53
CA ASP A 171 6.06 1.25 3.33
C ASP A 171 6.67 2.37 2.51
N THR A 172 5.87 3.36 2.13
CA THR A 172 6.31 4.48 1.31
C THR A 172 6.10 5.82 2.00
N THR A 173 6.94 6.80 1.65
CA THR A 173 6.69 8.21 1.99
C THR A 173 5.35 8.70 1.43
N HIS A 174 4.85 8.10 0.34
CA HIS A 174 3.53 8.42 -0.24
C HIS A 174 2.39 8.07 0.72
N ASP A 175 2.49 6.94 1.43
CA ASP A 175 1.52 6.51 2.45
C ASP A 175 1.48 7.45 3.64
N LEU A 176 2.66 7.74 4.18
CA LEU A 176 2.80 8.56 5.37
C LEU A 176 2.38 10.00 5.09
N GLN A 177 2.70 10.53 3.90
CA GLN A 177 2.25 11.84 3.47
C GLN A 177 0.72 11.86 3.25
N MET A 178 0.13 10.80 2.68
CA MET A 178 -1.32 10.66 2.54
C MET A 178 -2.02 10.70 3.91
N ALA A 179 -1.48 9.98 4.89
CA ALA A 179 -2.01 9.97 6.26
C ALA A 179 -1.93 11.34 6.93
N LEU A 180 -0.76 12.00 6.82
CA LEU A 180 -0.54 13.34 7.34
C LEU A 180 -1.51 14.35 6.72
N SER A 181 -1.68 14.31 5.39
CA SER A 181 -2.62 15.18 4.67
C SER A 181 -4.08 14.87 4.99
N ALA A 182 -4.41 13.64 5.39
CA ALA A 182 -5.74 13.25 5.85
C ALA A 182 -5.99 13.59 7.33
N GLY A 183 -4.97 14.01 8.07
CA GLY A 183 -5.06 14.32 9.50
C GLY A 183 -5.13 13.08 10.39
N CYS A 184 -4.73 11.89 9.91
CA CYS A 184 -4.74 10.67 10.69
C CYS A 184 -3.33 10.22 11.10
N SER A 185 -3.26 9.29 12.05
CA SER A 185 -1.99 8.70 12.46
C SER A 185 -1.43 7.75 11.40
N SER A 186 -0.12 7.55 11.40
CA SER A 186 0.53 6.57 10.53
C SER A 186 1.59 5.74 11.27
N VAL A 187 1.87 4.55 10.75
CA VAL A 187 3.04 3.72 11.08
C VAL A 187 3.73 3.37 9.77
N GLY A 188 5.05 3.60 9.72
CA GLY A 188 5.87 3.18 8.59
C GLY A 188 6.32 1.74 8.75
N VAL A 189 6.52 1.03 7.64
CA VAL A 189 7.21 -0.26 7.63
C VAL A 189 8.41 -0.19 6.69
N SER A 190 9.55 -0.73 7.12
CA SER A 190 10.84 -0.58 6.41
C SER A 190 11.26 -1.83 5.64
N TYR A 191 10.40 -2.85 5.58
CA TYR A 191 10.63 -4.08 4.82
C TYR A 191 10.05 -4.01 3.40
N GLY A 192 9.58 -2.84 2.97
CA GLY A 192 8.97 -2.59 1.65
C GLY A 192 9.85 -1.74 0.72
N ALA A 193 9.26 -0.75 0.07
CA ALA A 193 9.83 -0.05 -1.08
C ALA A 193 10.70 1.17 -0.75
N HIS A 194 10.38 1.95 0.29
CA HIS A 194 11.14 3.17 0.62
C HIS A 194 12.06 2.94 1.84
N GLU A 195 13.20 3.62 1.83
CA GLU A 195 14.15 3.60 2.94
C GLU A 195 13.62 4.42 4.13
N PRO A 196 13.74 3.92 5.38
CA PRO A 196 13.09 4.54 6.55
C PRO A 196 13.67 5.90 6.94
N GLY A 197 14.85 6.27 6.43
CA GLY A 197 15.49 7.56 6.72
C GLY A 197 14.66 8.78 6.31
N GLU A 198 13.72 8.61 5.37
CA GLU A 198 12.84 9.69 4.92
C GLU A 198 11.54 9.80 5.76
N PHE A 199 11.21 8.76 6.54
CA PHE A 199 9.92 8.65 7.24
C PHE A 199 9.81 9.62 8.42
N GLU A 200 10.92 9.93 9.10
CA GLU A 200 10.90 10.79 10.30
C GLU A 200 10.27 12.17 10.03
N SER A 201 10.51 12.71 8.82
CA SER A 201 9.96 14.00 8.41
C SER A 201 8.42 14.02 8.31
N LEU A 202 7.81 12.84 8.17
CA LEU A 202 6.36 12.62 8.06
C LEU A 202 5.74 12.21 9.40
N GLN A 203 6.53 12.16 10.47
CA GLN A 203 6.11 11.96 11.86
C GLN A 203 5.22 10.72 12.10
N PRO A 204 5.57 9.52 11.59
CA PRO A 204 4.85 8.31 11.94
C PRO A 204 4.97 8.02 13.45
N LEU A 205 3.97 7.35 14.01
CA LEU A 205 3.98 6.94 15.43
C LEU A 205 5.13 5.98 15.75
N ALA A 206 5.52 5.17 14.77
CA ALA A 206 6.67 4.27 14.82
C ALA A 206 7.05 3.81 13.40
N VAL A 207 8.24 3.24 13.25
CA VAL A 207 8.66 2.51 12.05
C VAL A 207 8.97 1.07 12.46
N MET A 208 8.32 0.12 11.81
CA MET A 208 8.49 -1.31 12.09
C MET A 208 9.42 -1.94 11.05
N HIS A 209 10.25 -2.88 11.48
CA HIS A 209 11.25 -3.54 10.63
C HIS A 209 10.86 -4.95 10.22
N SER A 210 9.72 -5.45 10.72
CA SER A 210 9.15 -6.74 10.30
C SER A 210 7.66 -6.84 10.62
N VAL A 211 6.95 -7.75 9.96
CA VAL A 211 5.54 -8.05 10.27
C VAL A 211 5.32 -8.49 11.72
N PRO A 212 6.16 -9.35 12.33
CA PRO A 212 6.03 -9.68 13.76
C PRO A 212 6.18 -8.48 14.70
N GLU A 213 7.05 -7.53 14.36
CA GLU A 213 7.22 -6.29 15.13
C GLU A 213 5.98 -5.40 15.01
N LEU A 214 5.48 -5.19 13.78
CA LEU A 214 4.24 -4.47 13.52
C LEU A 214 3.06 -5.11 14.28
N HIS A 215 2.92 -6.43 14.20
CA HIS A 215 1.88 -7.16 14.90
C HIS A 215 1.96 -6.92 16.41
N THR A 216 3.15 -7.08 17.00
CA THR A 216 3.37 -6.84 18.44
C THR A 216 3.04 -5.40 18.85
N TRP A 217 3.40 -4.43 18.00
CA TRP A 217 3.11 -3.02 18.24
C TRP A 217 1.60 -2.75 18.20
N LEU A 218 0.89 -3.27 17.20
CA LEU A 218 -0.55 -3.09 17.05
C LEU A 218 -1.34 -3.69 18.22
N LEU A 219 -0.96 -4.88 18.70
CA LEU A 219 -1.63 -5.50 19.86
C LEU A 219 -1.53 -4.67 21.15
N ARG A 220 -0.56 -3.75 21.24
CA ARG A 220 -0.32 -2.89 22.41
C ARG A 220 -0.88 -1.48 22.26
N HIS A 221 -0.95 -0.96 21.03
CA HIS A 221 -1.19 0.47 20.79
C HIS A 221 -2.46 0.78 19.97
N ALA A 222 -3.08 -0.23 19.33
CA ALA A 222 -4.28 -0.04 18.50
C ALA A 222 -5.58 -0.04 19.31
#